data_AF-A0A953D4Y7-F1
#
_entry.id   AF-A0A953D4Y7-F1
#
_cell.length_a   1.000
_cell.length_b   1.000
_cell.length_c   1.000
_cell.angle_alpha   90.00
_cell.angle_beta   90.00
_cell.angle_gamma   90.00
#
_symmetry.space_group_name_H-M   'P 1'
#
loop_
_entity.id
_entity.type
_entity.pdbx_description
1 polymer ?
#
loop_
_entity_poly.entity_id
_entity_poly.type
_entity_poly.pdbx_seq_one_letter_code
_entity_poly.pdbx_strand_id
1 'polypeptide(L)' 'MKILRKKAVCEKLGEINEVTLWRISRADPTFPVSIQINKRVVGWLEHEIDAWLEQKAAAARAASNNAVYP' A
#
# COMPACT_ATOMS: atom_id res chain seq x y z
N MET A 1 -7.57 -14.18 -7.51
CA MET A 1 -7.59 -13.27 -6.36
C MET A 1 -6.83 -13.91 -5.22
N LYS A 2 -5.74 -13.29 -4.78
CA LYS A 2 -4.92 -13.75 -3.64
C LYS A 2 -4.98 -12.72 -2.52
N ILE A 3 -4.92 -13.21 -1.28
CA ILE A 3 -4.85 -12.38 -0.09
C ILE A 3 -3.41 -12.41 0.43
N LEU A 4 -2.80 -11.24 0.57
CA LEU A 4 -1.47 -11.04 1.12
C LEU A 4 -1.55 -10.85 2.63
N ARG A 5 -0.70 -11.57 3.37
CA ARG A 5 -0.53 -11.33 4.81
C ARG A 5 0.38 -10.13 5.05
N LYS A 6 0.37 -9.60 6.27
CA LYS A 6 1.20 -8.45 6.70
C LYS A 6 2.64 -8.48 6.17
N LYS A 7 3.29 -9.63 6.24
CA LYS A 7 4.68 -9.84 5.80
C LYS A 7 4.81 -9.68 4.28
N ALA A 8 3.92 -10.32 3.53
CA ALA A 8 3.91 -10.22 2.07
C ALA A 8 3.58 -8.81 1.58
N VAL A 9 2.69 -8.09 2.29
CA VAL A 9 2.40 -6.67 2.02
C VAL A 9 3.65 -5.81 2.28
N CYS A 10 4.33 -6.03 3.41
CA CYS A 10 5.59 -5.37 3.72
C CYS A 10 6.67 -5.61 2.66
N GLU A 11 6.86 -6.87 2.24
CA GLU A 11 7.78 -7.24 1.15
C GLU A 11 7.40 -6.56 -0.16
N LYS A 12 6.12 -6.56 -0.53
CA LYS A 12 5.62 -5.97 -1.78
C LYS A 12 5.78 -4.44 -1.81
N LEU A 13 5.71 -3.79 -0.66
CA LEU A 13 5.90 -2.35 -0.49
C LEU A 13 7.38 -1.93 -0.41
N GLY A 14 8.32 -2.86 -0.59
CA GLY A 14 9.76 -2.61 -0.56
C GLY A 14 10.42 -3.02 0.77
N GLU A 15 10.03 -4.18 1.32
CA GLU A 15 10.54 -4.71 2.60
C GLU A 15 10.44 -3.72 3.77
N ILE A 16 9.34 -2.96 3.82
CA ILE A 16 9.11 -2.02 4.92
C ILE A 16 8.72 -2.77 6.21
N ASN A 17 8.95 -2.14 7.36
CA ASN A 17 8.53 -2.71 8.64
C ASN A 17 7.00 -2.60 8.83
N GLU A 18 6.42 -3.48 9.64
CA GLU A 18 5.00 -3.47 10.03
C GLU A 18 4.56 -2.14 10.65
N VAL A 19 5.46 -1.47 11.37
CA VAL A 19 5.22 -0.13 11.93
C VAL A 19 5.06 0.90 10.82
N THR A 20 5.87 0.81 9.77
CA THR A 20 5.77 1.69 8.60
C THR A 20 4.47 1.42 7.85
N LEU A 21 4.09 0.15 7.69
CA LEU A 21 2.80 -0.23 7.12
C LEU A 21 1.62 0.39 7.91
N TRP A 22 1.66 0.33 9.25
CA TRP A 22 0.65 0.95 10.10
C TRP A 22 0.62 2.48 9.96
N ARG A 23 1.79 3.13 9.90
CA ARG A 23 1.88 4.59 9.67
C ARG A 23 1.30 4.98 8.32
N ILE A 24 1.60 4.23 7.26
CA ILE A 24 1.04 4.46 5.91
C ILE A 24 -0.47 4.29 5.95
N SER A 25 -0.97 3.18 6.51
CA SER A 25 -2.43 2.95 6.63
C SER A 25 -3.15 4.05 7.42
N ARG A 26 -2.46 4.71 8.34
CA ARG A 26 -3.02 5.82 9.12
C ARG A 26 -2.89 7.18 8.44
N ALA A 27 -1.81 7.40 7.68
CA ALA A 27 -1.54 8.65 6.99
C ALA A 27 -2.30 8.75 5.65
N ASP A 28 -2.38 7.63 4.93
CA ASP A 28 -3.00 7.52 3.62
C ASP A 28 -4.38 6.85 3.75
N PRO A 29 -5.49 7.60 3.65
CA PRO A 29 -6.84 7.03 3.71
C PRO A 29 -7.17 6.15 2.50
N THR A 30 -6.40 6.26 1.41
CA THR A 30 -6.51 5.42 0.22
C THR A 30 -5.91 4.02 0.42
N PHE A 31 -5.20 3.80 1.53
CA PHE A 31 -4.62 2.48 1.80
C PHE A 31 -5.71 1.43 2.06
N PRO A 32 -5.62 0.24 1.45
CA PRO A 32 -6.70 -0.74 1.54
C PRO A 32 -6.91 -1.28 2.95
N VAL A 33 -8.19 -1.55 3.25
CA VAL A 33 -8.62 -2.03 4.55
C VAL A 33 -8.20 -3.48 4.73
N SER A 34 -7.65 -3.80 5.90
CA SER A 34 -7.27 -5.17 6.23
C SER A 34 -8.52 -6.05 6.39
N ILE A 35 -8.56 -7.17 5.67
CA ILE A 35 -9.60 -8.19 5.78
C ILE A 35 -9.20 -9.18 6.87
N GLN A 36 -10.09 -9.39 7.83
CA GLN A 36 -9.90 -10.41 8.85
C GLN A 36 -10.19 -11.80 8.26
N ILE A 37 -9.14 -12.55 7.96
CA ILE A 37 -9.26 -13.93 7.45
C ILE A 37 -9.54 -14.89 8.61
N ASN A 38 -8.97 -14.63 9.78
CA ASN A 38 -9.14 -15.48 10.95
C ASN A 38 -9.02 -14.66 12.25
N LYS A 39 -9.40 -15.21 13.41
CA LYS A 39 -9.38 -14.51 14.72
C LYS A 39 -8.06 -13.84 15.10
N ARG A 40 -6.93 -14.28 14.50
CA ARG A 40 -5.58 -13.72 14.74
C ARG A 40 -4.86 -13.31 13.45
N VAL A 41 -5.51 -13.43 12.29
CA VAL A 41 -4.86 -13.25 10.99
C VAL A 41 -5.67 -12.25 10.16
N VAL A 42 -5.02 -11.15 9.84
CA VAL A 42 -5.49 -10.16 8.88
C VAL A 42 -4.68 -10.27 7.58
N GLY A 43 -5.31 -9.93 6.47
CA GLY A 43 -4.66 -9.86 5.16
C GLY A 43 -5.32 -8.83 4.27
N TRP A 44 -4.64 -8.49 3.18
CA TRP A 44 -5.06 -7.49 2.21
C TRP A 44 -5.21 -8.15 0.85
N LEU A 45 -6.09 -7.64 0.00
CA LEU A 45 -6.20 -8.14 -1.36
C LEU A 45 -5.01 -7.64 -2.18
N GLU A 46 -4.36 -8.57 -2.90
CA GLU A 46 -3.20 -8.23 -3.74
C GLU A 46 -3.54 -7.12 -4.75
N HIS A 47 -4.70 -7.23 -5.41
CA HIS A 47 -5.15 -6.25 -6.39
C HIS A 47 -5.42 -4.86 -5.81
N GLU A 48 -5.83 -4.76 -4.54
CA GLU A 48 -6.02 -3.46 -3.89
C GLU A 48 -4.68 -2.80 -3.57
N ILE A 49 -3.69 -3.59 -3.15
CA ILE A 49 -2.33 -3.11 -2.90
C ILE A 49 -1.69 -2.65 -4.21
N ASP A 50 -1.83 -3.43 -5.29
CA ASP A 50 -1.33 -3.06 -6.62
C ASP A 50 -2.02 -1.78 -7.12
N ALA A 51 -3.35 -1.67 -6.99
CA ALA A 51 -4.08 -0.46 -7.39
C ALA A 51 -3.68 0.78 -6.57
N TRP A 52 -3.38 0.62 -5.28
CA TRP A 52 -2.87 1.70 -4.44
C TRP A 52 -1.43 2.12 -4.84
N LEU A 53 -0.57 1.14 -5.13
CA LEU A 53 0.78 1.39 -5.65
C LEU A 53 0.74 2.15 -6.98
N GLU A 54 -0.14 1.74 -7.90
CA GLU A 54 -0.34 2.40 -9.20
C GLU A 54 -0.82 3.85 -9.01
N GLN A 55 -1.80 4.08 -8.13
CA GLN A 55 -2.27 5.44 -7.80
C GLN A 55 -1.15 6.30 -7.20
N LYS A 56 -0.34 5.74 -6.29
CA LYS A 56 0.78 6.46 -5.68
C LYS A 56 1.87 6.76 -6.69
N ALA A 57 2.16 5.83 -7.59
CA ALA A 57 3.09 6.02 -8.70
C ALA A 57 2.58 7.09 -9.65
N ALA A 58 1.31 7.05 -10.04
CA ALA A 58 0.67 8.05 -10.89
C ALA A 58 0.69 9.44 -10.24
N ALA A 59 0.34 9.54 -8.95
CA ALA A 59 0.39 10.80 -8.20
C ALA A 59 1.83 11.35 -8.09
N ALA A 60 2.81 10.49 -7.79
CA ALA A 60 4.22 10.89 -7.73
C ALA A 60 4.76 11.33 -9.10
N ARG A 61 4.38 10.63 -10.18
CA ARG A 61 4.75 10.97 -11.56
C ARG A 61 4.07 12.27 -12.02
N ALA A 62 2.79 12.46 -11.69
CA ALA A 62 2.07 13.69 -11.97
C ALA A 62 2.68 14.89 -11.25
N ALA A 63 3.07 14.73 -9.98
CA ALA A 63 3.80 15.76 -9.24
C ALA A 63 5.18 16.07 -9.86
N SER A 64 5.90 15.05 -10.35
CA SER A 64 7.20 15.25 -11.01
C SER A 64 7.10 16.01 -12.34
N ASN A 65 5.99 15.89 -13.07
CA ASN A 65 5.79 16.60 -14.34
C ASN A 65 5.56 18.11 -14.16
N ASN A 66 5.27 18.55 -12.92
CA ASN A 66 5.10 19.96 -12.57
C ASN A 66 6.39 20.60 -12.01
N ALA A 67 7.51 19.85 -11.99
CA ALA A 67 8.81 20.33 -11.54
C ALA A 67 9.77 20.65 -12.71
N VAL A 68 9.25 20.77 -13.94
CA VAL A 68 9.95 21.45 -15.03
C VAL A 68 9.86 22.95 -14.75
N TYR A 69 10.86 23.48 -14.05
CA TYR A 69 10.99 24.93 -13.82
C TYR A 69 11.19 25.67 -15.16
N PRO A 70 10.58 26.85 -15.34
CA PRO A 70 10.85 27.77 -16.46
C PRO A 70 12.26 28.36 -16.41
#